data_AF-A0AA91T1G9-F1
#
_entry.id   AF-A0AA91T1G9-F1
#
_cell.length_a   1.000
_cell.length_b   1.000
_cell.length_c   1.000
_cell.angle_alpha   90.00
_cell.angle_beta   90.00
_cell.angle_gamma   90.00
#
_symmetry.space_group_name_H-M   'P 1'
#
loop_
_entity.id
_entity.type
_entity.pdbx_description
1 polymer ?
#
loop_
_entity_poly.entity_id
_entity_poly.type
_entity_poly.pdbx_seq_one_letter_code
_entity_poly.pdbx_strand_id
1 'polypeptide(L)'
;MPVVIDPHKGICFVAEAASPSFFSCGLDQLDWDSHISPAPEPSPVVENVPQTRKQRKQEKKQAVAARRRRQRLESLGGSEGKSERKTRLSDAAASQRLSNLRSSLNKRAIDDVVATIGSIKLFRSDIELLMPEQWLNDNNIAFVYEALWTHFLRPHEFGSHVYLMYPALVQILVHYPIESEIKEILPLQPLLESKLVFLPFNFVDADTFMEDANVGDHWALALLCVPEKTLYIYDSMAVDSDGAFIKRFVERIEKTIFKRGTITVRHMKCAQQDNFDDCGVYVIMFTCLLVSLLLSGEPTSFDLANVRLDGLQGRLSIMELVHRIATSADASKECEV
;
A
#
# COMPACT_ATOMS: atom_id res chain seq x y z
N MET A 1 -12.25 4.96 18.19
CA MET A 1 -12.59 6.41 18.29
C MET A 1 -12.32 7.05 16.94
N PRO A 2 -13.35 7.56 16.26
CA PRO A 2 -13.18 8.33 15.05
C PRO A 2 -12.38 9.61 15.26
N VAL A 3 -11.65 9.96 14.22
CA VAL A 3 -10.78 11.11 14.05
C VAL A 3 -11.46 12.08 13.09
N VAL A 4 -11.61 13.32 13.49
CA VAL A 4 -12.05 14.44 12.66
C VAL A 4 -10.84 15.30 12.37
N ILE A 5 -10.70 15.73 11.13
CA ILE A 5 -9.69 16.71 10.77
C ILE A 5 -10.33 18.08 10.74
N ASP A 6 -9.95 18.90 11.72
CA ASP A 6 -10.30 20.32 11.78
C ASP A 6 -9.14 21.11 11.16
N PRO A 7 -9.36 21.87 10.07
CA PRO A 7 -8.32 22.67 9.41
C PRO A 7 -7.61 23.67 10.33
N HIS A 8 -8.27 24.10 11.41
CA HIS A 8 -7.77 25.10 12.35
C HIS A 8 -7.26 24.49 13.67
N LYS A 9 -7.86 23.39 14.13
CA LYS A 9 -7.56 22.75 15.42
C LYS A 9 -6.72 21.48 15.28
N GLY A 10 -6.53 20.97 14.07
CA GLY A 10 -5.83 19.71 13.80
C GLY A 10 -6.71 18.49 14.04
N ILE A 11 -6.14 17.44 14.64
CA ILE A 11 -6.79 16.15 14.84
C ILE A 11 -7.73 16.24 16.05
N CYS A 12 -9.03 16.06 15.83
CA CYS A 12 -10.06 16.03 16.87
C CYS A 12 -10.63 14.60 16.99
N PHE A 13 -11.04 14.18 18.18
CA PHE A 13 -11.59 12.83 18.40
C PHE A 13 -13.08 12.93 18.72
N VAL A 14 -13.89 12.07 18.10
CA VAL A 14 -15.34 12.02 18.32
C VAL A 14 -15.81 10.61 18.68
N ALA A 15 -17.05 10.52 19.16
CA ALA A 15 -17.67 9.25 19.52
C ALA A 15 -17.93 8.37 18.29
N GLU A 16 -17.79 7.06 18.49
CA GLU A 16 -17.81 6.05 17.44
C GLU A 16 -19.17 5.95 16.73
N ALA A 17 -19.15 6.02 15.39
CA ALA A 17 -20.30 5.76 14.54
C ALA A 17 -20.07 4.46 13.78
N ALA A 18 -21.09 3.61 13.71
CA ALA A 18 -21.02 2.37 12.93
C ALA A 18 -21.15 2.69 11.43
N SER A 19 -20.16 2.27 10.65
CA SER A 19 -20.17 2.40 9.18
C SER A 19 -20.55 1.06 8.54
N PRO A 20 -21.32 1.06 7.44
CA PRO A 20 -21.61 -0.15 6.68
C PRO A 20 -20.34 -0.73 6.04
N SER A 21 -20.34 -2.03 5.76
CA SER A 21 -19.25 -2.67 5.02
C SER A 21 -19.30 -2.31 3.53
N PHE A 22 -18.13 -2.14 2.91
CA PHE A 22 -18.00 -1.84 1.48
C PHE A 22 -16.73 -2.47 0.88
N PHE A 23 -16.69 -2.57 -0.45
CA PHE A 23 -15.54 -3.09 -1.20
C PHE A 23 -14.65 -1.95 -1.71
N SER A 24 -13.32 -2.12 -1.65
CA SER A 24 -12.35 -1.15 -2.19
C SER A 24 -11.02 -1.83 -2.55
N CYS A 25 -10.22 -1.21 -3.42
CA CYS A 25 -8.81 -1.55 -3.65
C CYS A 25 -7.85 -0.51 -3.05
N GLY A 26 -8.34 0.35 -2.14
CA GLY A 26 -7.65 1.49 -1.56
C GLY A 26 -7.47 2.66 -2.53
N LEU A 27 -6.85 2.42 -3.68
CA LEU A 27 -6.57 3.46 -4.68
C LEU A 27 -7.84 4.05 -5.28
N ASP A 28 -8.93 3.28 -5.36
CA ASP A 28 -10.24 3.73 -5.86
C ASP A 28 -10.94 4.76 -4.95
N GLN A 29 -10.41 5.02 -3.76
CA GLN A 29 -10.91 6.06 -2.86
C GLN A 29 -10.30 7.45 -3.13
N LEU A 30 -9.43 7.57 -4.14
CA LEU A 30 -8.73 8.79 -4.49
C LEU A 30 -8.98 9.13 -5.97
N ASP A 31 -9.24 10.40 -6.27
CA ASP A 31 -9.54 10.85 -7.63
C ASP A 31 -8.25 11.01 -8.46
N TRP A 32 -7.67 9.90 -8.90
CA TRP A 32 -6.43 9.94 -9.70
C TRP A 32 -6.64 10.60 -11.07
N ASP A 33 -7.86 10.57 -11.61
CA ASP A 33 -8.18 11.09 -12.95
C ASP A 33 -8.13 12.63 -12.97
N SER A 34 -8.38 13.30 -11.84
CA SER A 34 -8.23 14.77 -11.74
C SER A 34 -6.78 15.25 -11.67
N HIS A 35 -5.84 14.35 -11.36
CA HIS A 35 -4.44 14.70 -11.12
C HIS A 35 -3.45 14.11 -12.13
N ILE A 36 -3.80 13.00 -12.79
CA ILE A 36 -2.96 12.31 -13.76
C ILE A 36 -3.82 11.98 -14.97
N SER A 37 -3.41 12.46 -16.14
CA SER A 37 -4.11 12.19 -17.39
C SER A 37 -4.32 10.69 -17.60
N PRO A 38 -5.51 10.26 -18.08
CA PRO A 38 -5.76 8.86 -18.36
C PRO A 38 -4.79 8.37 -19.44
N ALA A 39 -4.17 7.21 -19.19
CA ALA A 39 -3.30 6.58 -20.15
C ALA A 39 -4.11 5.95 -21.29
N PRO A 40 -3.56 5.88 -22.51
CA PRO A 40 -4.13 5.04 -23.56
C PRO A 40 -4.17 3.57 -23.11
N GLU A 41 -5.28 2.89 -23.40
CA GLU A 41 -5.43 1.46 -23.13
C GLU A 41 -4.37 0.66 -23.91
N PRO A 42 -3.65 -0.26 -23.27
CA PRO A 42 -2.65 -1.07 -23.96
C PRO A 42 -3.31 -1.96 -25.00
N SER A 43 -2.67 -2.10 -26.17
CA SER A 43 -3.11 -3.06 -27.18
C SER A 43 -3.17 -4.48 -26.58
N PRO A 44 -4.24 -5.26 -26.83
CA PRO A 44 -4.36 -6.61 -26.28
C PRO A 44 -3.22 -7.48 -26.81
N VAL A 45 -2.47 -8.09 -25.89
CA VAL A 45 -1.38 -9.00 -26.23
C VAL A 45 -1.94 -10.42 -26.26
N VAL A 46 -1.96 -11.05 -27.44
CA VAL A 46 -2.29 -12.48 -27.56
C VAL A 46 -1.03 -13.29 -27.25
N GLU A 47 -0.81 -13.58 -25.98
CA GLU A 47 0.25 -14.51 -25.56
C GLU A 47 -0.18 -15.96 -25.87
N ASN A 48 0.24 -16.47 -27.03
CA ASN A 48 0.15 -17.90 -27.35
C ASN A 48 1.27 -18.66 -26.62
N VAL A 49 1.15 -18.82 -25.30
CA VAL A 49 2.06 -19.68 -24.52
C VAL A 49 1.50 -21.09 -24.44
N PRO A 50 2.18 -22.12 -25.01
CA PRO A 50 1.73 -23.51 -24.91
C PRO A 50 1.80 -23.98 -23.45
N GLN A 51 0.66 -24.00 -22.76
CA GLN A 51 0.59 -24.47 -21.39
C GLN A 51 0.93 -25.97 -21.29
N THR A 52 1.84 -26.31 -20.39
CA THR A 52 2.22 -27.70 -20.13
C THR A 52 1.08 -28.45 -19.43
N ARG A 53 1.04 -29.78 -19.59
CA ARG A 53 0.03 -30.65 -18.96
C ARG A 53 0.04 -30.57 -17.41
N LYS A 54 1.18 -30.18 -16.81
CA LYS A 54 1.31 -29.94 -15.36
C LYS A 54 0.63 -28.64 -14.95
N GLN A 55 0.85 -27.54 -15.68
CA GLN A 55 0.19 -26.24 -15.45
C GLN A 55 -1.34 -26.37 -15.53
N ARG A 56 -1.87 -27.02 -16.59
CA ARG A 56 -3.32 -27.28 -16.72
C ARG A 56 -3.92 -28.07 -15.55
N LYS A 57 -3.14 -28.98 -14.94
CA LYS A 57 -3.59 -29.79 -13.80
C LYS A 57 -3.60 -28.97 -12.51
N GLN A 58 -2.68 -28.02 -12.36
CA GLN A 58 -2.56 -27.12 -11.22
C GLN A 58 -3.64 -26.04 -11.25
N GLU A 59 -3.87 -25.41 -12.41
CA GLU A 59 -4.98 -24.48 -12.64
C GLU A 59 -6.34 -25.13 -12.38
N LYS A 60 -6.53 -26.38 -12.84
CA LYS A 60 -7.79 -27.11 -12.60
C LYS A 60 -8.00 -27.42 -11.12
N LYS A 61 -6.93 -27.60 -10.33
CA LYS A 61 -7.01 -27.76 -8.87
C LYS A 61 -7.34 -26.43 -8.20
N GLN A 62 -6.70 -25.33 -8.60
CA GLN A 62 -6.97 -23.98 -8.09
C GLN A 62 -8.40 -23.53 -8.41
N ALA A 63 -8.90 -23.76 -9.62
CA ALA A 63 -10.27 -23.45 -10.02
C ALA A 63 -11.32 -24.24 -9.21
N VAL A 64 -11.03 -25.50 -8.86
CA VAL A 64 -11.89 -26.32 -7.99
C VAL A 64 -11.87 -25.81 -6.55
N ALA A 65 -10.72 -25.37 -6.04
CA ALA A 65 -10.60 -24.76 -4.71
C ALA A 65 -11.35 -23.42 -4.63
N ALA A 66 -11.18 -22.56 -5.64
CA ALA A 66 -11.88 -21.28 -5.76
C ALA A 66 -13.41 -21.47 -5.86
N ARG A 67 -13.87 -22.45 -6.65
CA ARG A 67 -15.31 -22.78 -6.74
C ARG A 67 -15.88 -23.26 -5.41
N ARG A 68 -15.16 -24.12 -4.67
CA ARG A 68 -15.59 -24.57 -3.34
C ARG A 68 -15.63 -23.42 -2.33
N ARG A 69 -14.69 -22.48 -2.41
CA ARG A 69 -14.67 -21.26 -1.58
C ARG A 69 -15.84 -20.34 -1.90
N ARG A 70 -16.15 -20.12 -3.18
CA ARG A 70 -17.31 -19.33 -3.63
C ARG A 70 -18.64 -19.93 -3.17
N GLN A 71 -18.80 -21.25 -3.27
CA GLN A 71 -19.98 -21.95 -2.75
C GLN A 71 -20.10 -21.85 -1.23
N ARG A 72 -18.96 -21.82 -0.51
CA ARG A 72 -18.94 -21.63 0.96
C ARG A 72 -19.34 -20.19 1.35
N LEU A 73 -18.88 -19.19 0.60
CA LEU A 73 -19.27 -17.79 0.80
C LEU A 73 -20.75 -17.54 0.45
N GLU A 74 -21.24 -18.13 -0.65
CA GLU A 74 -22.66 -18.09 -1.04
C GLU A 74 -23.58 -18.79 -0.02
N SER A 75 -23.08 -19.80 0.72
CA SER A 75 -23.82 -20.44 1.82
C SER A 75 -23.85 -19.64 3.13
N LEU A 76 -23.02 -18.59 3.26
CA LEU A 76 -22.85 -17.80 4.49
C LEU A 76 -23.41 -16.37 4.39
N GLY A 77 -23.82 -15.90 3.20
CA GLY A 77 -24.30 -14.53 2.98
C GLY A 77 -25.68 -14.46 2.33
N GLY A 78 -26.64 -13.87 3.06
CA GLY A 78 -27.96 -13.49 2.53
C GLY A 78 -27.89 -12.29 1.60
N SER A 79 -28.67 -12.34 0.52
CA SER A 79 -29.02 -11.28 -0.45
C SER A 79 -28.43 -9.88 -0.21
N GLU A 80 -27.20 -9.63 -0.70
CA GLU A 80 -26.61 -8.28 -0.74
C GLU A 80 -27.17 -7.42 -1.90
N GLY A 81 -27.35 -6.13 -1.62
CA GLY A 81 -28.04 -5.14 -2.44
C GLY A 81 -27.30 -4.75 -3.73
N LYS A 82 -28.09 -4.45 -4.76
CA LYS A 82 -27.69 -4.22 -6.16
C LYS A 82 -26.83 -2.98 -6.46
N SER A 83 -26.19 -2.32 -5.48
CA SER A 83 -25.47 -1.06 -5.69
C SER A 83 -23.93 -1.18 -5.79
N GLU A 84 -23.33 -2.31 -5.41
CA GLU A 84 -21.86 -2.48 -5.27
C GLU A 84 -21.09 -2.77 -6.57
N ARG A 85 -21.74 -2.69 -7.74
CA ARG A 85 -21.29 -3.40 -8.95
C ARG A 85 -20.44 -2.61 -9.96
N LYS A 86 -20.02 -1.38 -9.68
CA LYS A 86 -19.42 -0.50 -10.71
C LYS A 86 -17.88 -0.48 -10.81
N THR A 87 -17.11 -0.92 -9.82
CA THR A 87 -15.63 -0.75 -9.84
C THR A 87 -14.81 -2.05 -9.83
N ARG A 88 -15.31 -3.15 -9.26
CA ARG A 88 -14.56 -4.42 -9.21
C ARG A 88 -14.63 -5.19 -10.53
N LEU A 89 -13.48 -5.44 -11.16
CA LEU A 89 -13.37 -6.34 -12.30
C LEU A 89 -13.53 -7.80 -11.87
N SER A 90 -14.00 -8.65 -12.79
CA SER A 90 -13.89 -10.10 -12.58
C SER A 90 -12.41 -10.50 -12.56
N ASP A 91 -12.03 -11.50 -11.77
CA ASP A 91 -10.63 -11.91 -11.62
C ASP A 91 -9.97 -12.22 -12.97
N ALA A 92 -10.67 -12.90 -13.88
CA ALA A 92 -10.17 -13.18 -15.23
C ALA A 92 -9.90 -11.90 -16.04
N ALA A 93 -10.79 -10.92 -15.97
CA ALA A 93 -10.61 -9.64 -16.65
C ALA A 93 -9.48 -8.82 -16.03
N ALA A 94 -9.36 -8.83 -14.70
CA ALA A 94 -8.29 -8.14 -13.98
C ALA A 94 -6.92 -8.75 -14.31
N SER A 95 -6.79 -10.08 -14.28
CA SER A 95 -5.55 -10.77 -14.68
C SER A 95 -5.17 -10.49 -16.14
N GLN A 96 -6.14 -10.48 -17.06
CA GLN A 96 -5.88 -10.15 -18.46
C GLN A 96 -5.39 -8.71 -18.62
N ARG A 97 -6.04 -7.76 -17.95
CA ARG A 97 -5.68 -6.34 -18.00
C ARG A 97 -4.31 -6.10 -17.39
N LEU A 98 -4.02 -6.72 -16.25
CA LEU A 98 -2.72 -6.68 -15.59
C LEU A 98 -1.61 -7.23 -16.50
N SER A 99 -1.85 -8.36 -17.18
CA SER A 99 -0.92 -8.92 -18.17
C SER A 99 -0.67 -7.98 -19.35
N ASN A 100 -1.72 -7.36 -19.90
CA ASN A 100 -1.57 -6.40 -21.01
C ASN A 100 -0.75 -5.17 -20.59
N LEU A 101 -1.00 -4.62 -19.40
CA LEU A 101 -0.26 -3.47 -18.86
C LEU A 101 1.22 -3.81 -18.64
N ARG A 102 1.51 -4.96 -17.99
CA ARG A 102 2.87 -5.47 -17.82
C ARG A 102 3.60 -5.53 -19.16
N SER A 103 3.00 -6.16 -20.17
CA SER A 103 3.63 -6.30 -21.50
C SER A 103 3.83 -4.95 -22.19
N SER A 104 2.95 -3.98 -21.96
CA SER A 104 3.11 -2.61 -22.48
C SER A 104 4.29 -1.89 -21.84
N LEU A 105 4.47 -2.03 -20.51
CA LEU A 105 5.54 -1.39 -19.74
C LEU A 105 6.90 -2.08 -19.94
N ASN A 106 6.91 -3.37 -20.24
CA ASN A 106 8.10 -4.21 -20.37
C ASN A 106 8.77 -4.18 -21.75
N LYS A 107 8.49 -3.18 -22.59
CA LYS A 107 9.15 -3.05 -23.91
C LYS A 107 10.65 -2.69 -23.82
N ARG A 108 11.15 -2.47 -22.60
CA ARG A 108 12.47 -1.94 -22.26
C ARG A 108 13.37 -3.01 -21.60
N ALA A 109 14.67 -2.77 -21.48
CA ALA A 109 15.60 -3.65 -20.78
C ALA A 109 15.29 -3.72 -19.27
N ILE A 110 15.88 -4.67 -18.53
CA ILE A 110 15.55 -4.89 -17.11
C ILE A 110 15.94 -3.71 -16.21
N ASP A 111 17.07 -3.05 -16.51
CA ASP A 111 17.58 -1.89 -15.77
C ASP A 111 17.04 -0.56 -16.31
N ASP A 112 16.11 -0.61 -17.27
CA ASP A 112 15.50 0.59 -17.80
C ASP A 112 14.46 1.12 -16.83
N VAL A 113 14.50 2.44 -16.63
CA VAL A 113 13.48 3.17 -15.88
C VAL A 113 12.18 3.15 -16.69
N VAL A 114 11.13 2.61 -16.08
CA VAL A 114 9.78 2.54 -16.64
C VAL A 114 8.98 3.79 -16.27
N ALA A 115 9.05 4.20 -15.00
CA ALA A 115 8.33 5.37 -14.50
C ALA A 115 9.21 6.15 -13.52
N THR A 116 9.01 7.46 -13.44
CA THR A 116 9.67 8.33 -12.47
C THR A 116 8.64 9.29 -11.89
N ILE A 117 8.61 9.39 -10.57
CA ILE A 117 7.83 10.39 -9.85
C ILE A 117 8.67 10.95 -8.72
N GLY A 118 8.83 12.28 -8.68
CA GLY A 118 9.77 12.92 -7.77
C GLY A 118 11.17 12.32 -7.87
N SER A 119 11.68 11.80 -6.76
CA SER A 119 12.98 11.12 -6.69
C SER A 119 12.90 9.59 -6.89
N ILE A 120 11.70 9.02 -6.99
CA ILE A 120 11.50 7.57 -7.08
C ILE A 120 11.47 7.14 -8.54
N LYS A 121 12.24 6.10 -8.86
CA LYS A 121 12.30 5.49 -10.19
C LYS A 121 11.88 4.03 -10.07
N LEU A 122 10.90 3.62 -10.86
CA LEU A 122 10.62 2.20 -11.03
C LEU A 122 11.37 1.67 -12.24
N PHE A 123 12.08 0.58 -12.01
CA PHE A 123 12.74 -0.20 -13.04
C PHE A 123 11.80 -1.28 -13.56
N ARG A 124 12.13 -1.85 -14.72
CA ARG A 124 11.36 -2.97 -15.26
C ARG A 124 11.29 -4.15 -14.28
N SER A 125 12.36 -4.42 -13.52
CA SER A 125 12.33 -5.44 -12.45
C SER A 125 11.24 -5.18 -11.40
N ASP A 126 10.99 -3.93 -11.03
CA ASP A 126 9.94 -3.56 -10.08
C ASP A 126 8.53 -3.80 -10.64
N ILE A 127 8.36 -3.71 -11.97
CA ILE A 127 7.07 -4.00 -12.64
C ILE A 127 6.71 -5.48 -12.55
N GLU A 128 7.72 -6.36 -12.61
CA GLU A 128 7.50 -7.80 -12.47
C GLU A 128 6.93 -8.16 -11.10
N LEU A 129 7.32 -7.44 -10.05
CA LEU A 129 6.86 -7.66 -8.68
C LEU A 129 5.37 -7.33 -8.46
N LEU A 130 4.77 -6.54 -9.36
CA LEU A 130 3.34 -6.23 -9.31
C LEU A 130 2.47 -7.40 -9.81
N MET A 131 3.05 -8.43 -10.42
CA MET A 131 2.31 -9.61 -10.85
C MET A 131 1.93 -10.52 -9.67
N PRO A 132 0.83 -11.30 -9.76
CA PRO A 132 0.47 -12.25 -8.72
C PRO A 132 1.60 -13.26 -8.47
N GLU A 133 1.66 -13.79 -7.26
CA GLU A 133 2.70 -14.71 -6.77
C GLU A 133 4.07 -14.04 -6.60
N GLN A 134 4.14 -12.70 -6.58
CA GLN A 134 5.37 -11.92 -6.37
C GLN A 134 5.23 -10.97 -5.19
N TRP A 135 6.30 -10.83 -4.41
CA TRP A 135 6.35 -9.93 -3.27
C TRP A 135 6.76 -8.53 -3.71
N LEU A 136 6.04 -7.51 -3.24
CA LEU A 136 6.47 -6.13 -3.46
C LEU A 136 7.75 -5.84 -2.68
N ASN A 137 8.64 -5.07 -3.28
CA ASN A 137 9.79 -4.50 -2.59
C ASN A 137 9.47 -3.13 -1.99
N ASP A 138 10.46 -2.54 -1.33
CA ASP A 138 10.40 -1.20 -0.77
C ASP A 138 10.15 -0.11 -1.84
N ASN A 139 10.77 -0.24 -3.02
CA ASN A 139 10.65 0.72 -4.11
C ASN A 139 9.21 0.78 -4.68
N ASN A 140 8.52 -0.36 -4.77
CA ASN A 140 7.11 -0.41 -5.16
C ASN A 140 6.22 0.42 -4.22
N ILE A 141 6.40 0.26 -2.90
CA ILE A 141 5.62 0.99 -1.89
C ILE A 141 6.01 2.48 -1.90
N ALA A 142 7.31 2.78 -1.97
CA ALA A 142 7.82 4.16 -2.03
C ALA A 142 7.27 4.93 -3.25
N PHE A 143 7.14 4.27 -4.40
CA PHE A 143 6.57 4.88 -5.59
C PHE A 143 5.12 5.33 -5.39
N VAL A 144 4.28 4.49 -4.78
CA VAL A 144 2.90 4.88 -4.47
C VAL A 144 2.85 5.97 -3.41
N TYR A 145 3.75 5.94 -2.42
CA TYR A 145 3.84 7.00 -1.40
C TYR A 145 4.20 8.35 -2.01
N GLU A 146 5.16 8.40 -2.94
CA GLU A 146 5.52 9.64 -3.64
C GLU A 146 4.38 10.12 -4.56
N ALA A 147 3.61 9.21 -5.14
CA ALA A 147 2.41 9.56 -5.90
C ALA A 147 1.30 10.15 -5.00
N LEU A 148 1.03 9.54 -3.84
CA LEU A 148 0.08 10.06 -2.85
C LEU A 148 0.49 11.44 -2.35
N TRP A 149 1.78 11.61 -2.02
CA TRP A 149 2.33 12.88 -1.61
C TRP A 149 2.18 13.94 -2.70
N THR A 150 2.61 13.63 -3.92
CA THR A 150 2.64 14.58 -5.03
C THR A 150 1.25 15.05 -5.46
N HIS A 151 0.29 14.13 -5.56
CA HIS A 151 -1.00 14.42 -6.16
C HIS A 151 -2.10 14.76 -5.14
N PHE A 152 -2.02 14.28 -3.90
CA PHE A 152 -3.10 14.44 -2.93
C PHE A 152 -2.69 15.20 -1.67
N LEU A 153 -1.58 14.82 -1.01
CA LEU A 153 -1.19 15.45 0.26
C LEU A 153 -0.61 16.85 0.04
N ARG A 154 0.40 17.00 -0.83
CA ARG A 154 1.07 18.28 -1.08
C ARG A 154 0.11 19.43 -1.46
N PRO A 155 -0.88 19.25 -2.35
CA PRO A 155 -1.81 20.32 -2.68
C PRO A 155 -2.90 20.57 -1.62
N HIS A 156 -3.06 19.67 -0.64
CA HIS A 156 -4.10 19.77 0.38
C HIS A 156 -3.59 20.44 1.65
N GLU A 157 -4.38 21.33 2.26
CA GLU A 157 -3.96 22.12 3.44
C GLU A 157 -3.47 21.23 4.60
N PHE A 158 -4.19 20.14 4.88
CA PHE A 158 -3.82 19.19 5.93
C PHE A 158 -2.63 18.29 5.56
N GLY A 159 -2.25 18.18 4.29
CA GLY A 159 -1.22 17.23 3.88
C GLY A 159 0.16 17.52 4.46
N SER A 160 0.45 18.79 4.82
CA SER A 160 1.66 19.18 5.56
C SER A 160 1.80 18.52 6.95
N HIS A 161 0.72 17.96 7.49
CA HIS A 161 0.70 17.23 8.76
C HIS A 161 0.84 15.72 8.62
N VAL A 162 0.92 15.20 7.39
CA VAL A 162 1.02 13.78 7.08
C VAL A 162 2.38 13.50 6.48
N TYR A 163 3.15 12.61 7.10
CA TYR A 163 4.41 12.13 6.56
C TYR A 163 4.31 10.68 6.13
N LEU A 164 4.57 10.43 4.84
CA LEU A 164 4.67 9.09 4.28
C LEU A 164 6.14 8.68 4.26
N MET A 165 6.62 7.99 5.30
CA MET A 165 8.01 7.55 5.36
C MET A 165 8.24 6.39 4.39
N TYR A 166 9.30 6.47 3.58
CA TYR A 166 9.64 5.37 2.68
C TYR A 166 10.11 4.13 3.45
N PRO A 167 9.79 2.91 2.97
CA PRO A 167 10.12 1.69 3.70
C PRO A 167 11.61 1.54 4.03
N ALA A 168 12.51 1.93 3.11
CA ALA A 168 13.95 1.92 3.37
C ALA A 168 14.34 2.78 4.60
N LEU A 169 13.71 3.95 4.79
CA LEU A 169 13.96 4.81 5.95
C LEU A 169 13.38 4.20 7.25
N VAL A 170 12.26 3.50 7.16
CA VAL A 170 11.70 2.76 8.30
C VAL A 170 12.63 1.63 8.72
N GLN A 171 13.21 0.89 7.76
CA GLN A 171 14.19 -0.15 8.05
C GLN A 171 15.46 0.41 8.67
N ILE A 172 15.97 1.55 8.17
CA ILE A 172 17.10 2.26 8.80
C ILE A 172 16.75 2.65 10.24
N LEU A 173 15.57 3.22 10.49
CA LEU A 173 15.13 3.60 11.84
C LEU A 173 15.17 2.40 12.82
N VAL A 174 14.75 1.22 12.37
CA VAL A 174 14.65 0.03 13.23
C VAL A 174 16.00 -0.66 13.43
N HIS A 175 16.76 -0.83 12.34
CA HIS A 175 17.91 -1.74 12.31
C HIS A 175 19.28 -1.06 12.37
N TYR A 176 19.37 0.27 12.17
CA TYR A 176 20.67 0.94 12.14
C TYR A 176 21.41 0.84 13.49
N PRO A 177 22.62 0.26 13.54
CA PRO A 177 23.23 -0.19 14.80
C PRO A 177 23.61 0.94 15.75
N ILE A 178 23.92 2.13 15.22
CA ILE A 178 24.40 3.27 16.02
C ILE A 178 23.22 4.23 16.25
N GLU A 179 22.51 4.07 17.37
CA GLU A 179 21.28 4.84 17.65
C GLU A 179 21.51 6.37 17.68
N SER A 180 22.71 6.82 18.08
CA SER A 180 23.03 8.25 18.18
C SER A 180 23.09 8.95 16.83
N GLU A 181 23.39 8.22 15.74
CA GLU A 181 23.54 8.76 14.39
C GLU A 181 22.24 8.74 13.58
N ILE A 182 21.22 7.98 14.02
CA ILE A 182 19.93 7.88 13.32
C ILE A 182 19.32 9.27 13.03
N LYS A 183 19.52 10.20 13.96
CA LYS A 183 19.04 11.58 13.87
C LYS A 183 19.69 12.39 12.75
N GLU A 184 20.87 11.98 12.30
CA GLU A 184 21.61 12.63 11.21
C GLU A 184 21.25 12.02 9.85
N ILE A 185 20.77 10.76 9.84
CA ILE A 185 20.40 10.02 8.63
C ILE A 185 18.94 10.28 8.24
N LEU A 186 18.04 10.30 9.22
CA LEU A 186 16.61 10.44 8.96
C LEU A 186 16.21 11.90 8.73
N PRO A 187 15.19 12.16 7.89
CA PRO A 187 14.61 13.48 7.71
C PRO A 187 13.80 13.88 8.95
N LEU A 188 14.48 14.29 10.02
CA LEU A 188 13.87 14.54 11.32
C LEU A 188 12.89 15.71 11.33
N GLN A 189 13.18 16.79 10.60
CA GLN A 189 12.35 17.97 10.66
C GLN A 189 10.91 17.69 10.16
N PRO A 190 10.70 17.14 8.95
CA PRO A 190 9.37 16.72 8.51
C PRO A 190 8.68 15.75 9.48
N LEU A 191 9.46 14.82 10.04
CA LEU A 191 8.95 13.83 10.99
C LEU A 191 8.42 14.46 12.29
N LEU A 192 9.12 15.45 12.82
CA LEU A 192 8.77 16.15 14.08
C LEU A 192 7.64 17.17 13.90
N GLU A 193 7.48 17.72 12.70
CA GLU A 193 6.41 18.68 12.37
C GLU A 193 5.08 17.98 12.00
N SER A 194 5.14 16.69 11.69
CA SER A 194 3.98 15.89 11.29
C SER A 194 3.13 15.46 12.48
N LYS A 195 1.81 15.42 12.27
CA LYS A 195 0.84 14.89 13.25
C LYS A 195 0.63 13.40 13.06
N LEU A 196 0.72 12.93 11.82
CA LEU A 196 0.53 11.54 11.43
C LEU A 196 1.72 11.07 10.59
N VAL A 197 2.27 9.92 10.94
CA VAL A 197 3.42 9.34 10.26
C VAL A 197 3.10 7.91 9.85
N PHE A 198 3.08 7.66 8.55
CA PHE A 198 2.93 6.32 7.97
C PHE A 198 4.31 5.68 7.89
N LEU A 199 4.42 4.50 8.48
CA LEU A 199 5.66 3.74 8.66
C LEU A 199 5.42 2.31 8.13
N PRO A 200 5.55 2.07 6.81
CA PRO A 200 5.54 0.73 6.26
C PRO A 200 6.81 0.01 6.72
N PHE A 201 6.64 -1.10 7.44
CA PHE A 201 7.76 -1.87 7.96
C PHE A 201 7.66 -3.30 7.45
N ASN A 202 8.83 -3.90 7.27
CA ASN A 202 8.97 -5.32 6.97
C ASN A 202 9.52 -6.03 8.21
N PHE A 203 8.97 -7.18 8.55
CA PHE A 203 9.49 -8.04 9.60
C PHE A 203 10.79 -8.67 9.12
N VAL A 204 11.86 -8.39 9.87
CA VAL A 204 13.19 -8.92 9.60
C VAL A 204 13.71 -9.54 10.89
N ASP A 205 14.11 -10.81 10.79
CA ASP A 205 14.73 -11.55 11.88
C ASP A 205 15.97 -10.81 12.39
N ALA A 206 16.19 -10.85 13.71
CA ALA A 206 17.30 -10.13 14.33
C ALA A 206 18.68 -10.62 13.86
N ASP A 207 18.76 -11.86 13.38
CA ASP A 207 19.99 -12.50 12.92
C ASP A 207 20.23 -12.35 11.41
N THR A 208 19.33 -11.67 10.68
CA THR A 208 19.51 -11.47 9.23
C THR A 208 20.50 -10.35 8.94
N PHE A 209 21.42 -10.62 8.01
CA PHE A 209 22.35 -9.61 7.50
C PHE A 209 21.60 -8.64 6.58
N MET A 210 21.46 -7.39 7.02
CA MET A 210 20.73 -6.33 6.28
C MET A 210 21.41 -5.91 4.96
N GLU A 211 22.64 -6.37 4.69
CA GLU A 211 23.35 -6.11 3.43
C GLU A 211 22.87 -7.01 2.28
N ASP A 212 22.14 -8.09 2.59
CA ASP A 212 21.54 -8.94 1.57
C ASP A 212 20.33 -8.25 0.92
N ALA A 213 20.17 -8.43 -0.40
CA ALA A 213 19.00 -7.92 -1.11
C ALA A 213 17.74 -8.73 -0.76
N ASN A 214 16.58 -8.06 -0.72
CA ASN A 214 15.27 -8.66 -0.47
C ASN A 214 15.16 -9.40 0.88
N VAL A 215 15.74 -8.81 1.91
CA VAL A 215 15.64 -9.28 3.30
C VAL A 215 14.29 -8.92 3.91
N GLY A 216 13.70 -9.88 4.63
CA GLY A 216 12.44 -9.75 5.34
C GLY A 216 11.33 -10.65 4.78
N ASP A 217 10.32 -10.94 5.59
CA ASP A 217 9.32 -11.97 5.28
C ASP A 217 7.89 -11.45 5.15
N HIS A 218 7.58 -10.29 5.73
CA HIS A 218 6.21 -9.80 5.82
C HIS A 218 6.14 -8.28 5.93
N TRP A 219 5.25 -7.66 5.15
CA TRP A 219 4.99 -6.21 5.20
C TRP A 219 3.78 -5.90 6.07
N ALA A 220 3.91 -4.89 6.93
CA ALA A 220 2.81 -4.33 7.70
C ALA A 220 2.90 -2.80 7.76
N LEU A 221 1.78 -2.16 8.13
CA LEU A 221 1.69 -0.70 8.21
C LEU A 221 1.56 -0.26 9.67
N ALA A 222 2.44 0.64 10.09
CA ALA A 222 2.25 1.43 11.30
C ALA A 222 1.82 2.86 10.95
N LEU A 223 0.81 3.38 11.65
CA LEU A 223 0.42 4.78 11.64
C LEU A 223 0.66 5.37 13.03
N LEU A 224 1.65 6.24 13.15
CA LEU A 224 1.92 6.97 14.39
C LEU A 224 1.09 8.24 14.44
N CYS A 225 0.20 8.34 15.44
CA CYS A 225 -0.39 9.60 15.85
C CYS A 225 0.52 10.27 16.88
N VAL A 226 1.25 11.30 16.45
CA VAL A 226 2.25 12.00 17.28
C VAL A 226 1.60 12.69 18.49
N PRO A 227 0.46 13.41 18.35
CA PRO A 227 -0.22 14.04 19.49
C PRO A 227 -0.68 13.04 20.56
N GLU A 228 -1.21 11.89 20.14
CA GLU A 228 -1.71 10.85 21.08
C GLU A 228 -0.63 9.90 21.59
N LYS A 229 0.58 9.96 21.01
CA LYS A 229 1.62 8.94 21.20
C LYS A 229 1.07 7.53 21.02
N THR A 230 0.28 7.33 19.97
CA THR A 230 -0.35 6.03 19.69
C THR A 230 0.12 5.53 18.34
N LEU A 231 0.60 4.28 18.31
CA LEU A 231 1.03 3.56 17.10
C LEU A 231 -0.04 2.54 16.72
N TYR A 232 -0.76 2.83 15.65
CA TYR A 232 -1.79 1.96 15.10
C TYR A 232 -1.15 0.97 14.11
N ILE A 233 -1.28 -0.33 14.34
CA ILE A 233 -0.68 -1.38 13.50
C ILE A 233 -1.78 -2.04 12.67
N TYR A 234 -1.60 -2.07 11.35
CA TYR A 234 -2.45 -2.78 10.39
C TYR A 234 -1.62 -3.92 9.78
N ASP A 235 -2.11 -5.14 9.97
CA ASP A 235 -1.45 -6.36 9.52
C ASP A 235 -2.47 -7.25 8.81
N SER A 236 -2.23 -7.52 7.53
CA SER A 236 -3.10 -8.33 6.67
C SER A 236 -2.94 -9.84 6.86
N MET A 237 -1.93 -10.31 7.59
CA MET A 237 -1.71 -11.73 7.85
C MET A 237 -2.09 -12.15 9.27
N ALA A 238 -2.47 -11.20 10.13
CA ALA A 238 -2.75 -11.38 11.56
C ALA A 238 -1.77 -12.38 12.18
N VAL A 239 -0.49 -12.20 11.87
CA VAL A 239 0.53 -13.08 12.41
C VAL A 239 0.60 -12.74 13.90
N ASP A 240 0.55 -13.74 14.78
CA ASP A 240 0.82 -13.56 16.22
C ASP A 240 2.29 -13.13 16.48
N SER A 241 3.00 -12.60 15.48
CA SER A 241 4.44 -12.47 15.46
C SER A 241 4.95 -11.21 16.13
N ASP A 242 5.86 -11.48 17.06
CA ASP A 242 7.01 -10.69 17.41
C ASP A 242 6.75 -9.38 18.14
N GLY A 243 6.13 -9.53 19.32
CA GLY A 243 6.21 -8.53 20.38
C GLY A 243 7.63 -8.02 20.64
N ALA A 244 8.68 -8.81 20.34
CA ALA A 244 10.07 -8.36 20.37
C ALA A 244 10.41 -7.35 19.26
N PHE A 245 10.02 -7.63 18.00
CA PHE A 245 10.20 -6.68 16.89
C PHE A 245 9.42 -5.39 17.14
N ILE A 246 8.13 -5.52 17.47
CA ILE A 246 7.26 -4.36 17.72
C ILE A 246 7.78 -3.53 18.90
N LYS A 247 8.25 -4.19 19.98
CA LYS A 247 8.88 -3.49 21.11
C LYS A 247 10.13 -2.72 20.66
N ARG A 248 11.05 -3.35 19.93
CA ARG A 248 12.24 -2.67 19.38
C ARG A 248 11.85 -1.51 18.48
N PHE A 249 10.87 -1.70 17.60
CA PHE A 249 10.38 -0.68 16.71
C PHE A 249 9.83 0.53 17.48
N VAL A 250 9.01 0.28 18.50
CA VAL A 250 8.48 1.33 19.39
C VAL A 250 9.60 2.06 20.12
N GLU A 251 10.55 1.35 20.73
CA GLU A 251 11.69 1.96 21.43
C GLU A 251 12.52 2.88 20.50
N ARG A 252 12.68 2.49 19.23
CA ARG A 252 13.37 3.30 18.21
C ARG A 252 12.59 4.57 17.88
N ILE A 253 11.28 4.46 17.67
CA ILE A 253 10.41 5.62 17.41
C ILE A 253 10.44 6.56 18.63
N GLU A 254 10.33 6.02 19.84
CA GLU A 254 10.40 6.78 21.09
C GLU A 254 11.67 7.62 21.18
N LYS A 255 12.85 7.01 21.01
CA LYS A 255 14.13 7.71 21.11
C LYS A 255 14.35 8.75 20.01
N THR A 256 13.81 8.49 18.81
CA THR A 256 13.99 9.34 17.63
C THR A 256 13.06 10.56 17.67
N ILE A 257 11.76 10.33 17.87
CA ILE A 257 10.70 11.35 17.73
C ILE A 257 10.37 12.01 19.07
N PHE A 258 10.35 11.25 20.17
CA PHE A 258 9.88 11.73 21.45
C PHE A 258 11.03 12.01 22.42
N LYS A 259 10.98 13.16 23.11
CA LYS A 259 11.95 13.43 24.19
C LYS A 259 11.64 12.63 25.46
N ARG A 260 10.34 12.39 25.73
CA ARG A 260 9.80 11.69 26.92
C ARG A 260 8.42 11.09 26.63
N GLY A 261 8.10 10.00 27.33
CA GLY A 261 6.80 9.33 27.30
C GLY A 261 6.84 8.02 26.52
N THR A 262 5.82 7.20 26.73
CA THR A 262 5.68 5.88 26.12
C THR A 262 4.63 5.90 25.01
N ILE A 263 4.91 5.25 23.90
CA ILE A 263 3.96 5.03 22.83
C ILE A 263 3.01 3.91 23.22
N THR A 264 1.71 4.14 23.05
CA THR A 264 0.69 3.10 23.15
C THR A 264 0.57 2.38 21.81
N VAL A 265 0.73 1.06 21.78
CA VAL A 265 0.52 0.27 20.56
C VAL A 265 -0.93 -0.21 20.51
N ARG A 266 -1.58 -0.04 19.34
CA ARG A 266 -2.93 -0.54 19.07
C ARG A 266 -2.93 -1.37 17.79
N HIS A 267 -3.18 -2.66 17.91
CA HIS A 267 -3.41 -3.52 16.77
C HIS A 267 -4.83 -3.28 16.25
N MET A 268 -4.92 -2.88 14.98
CA MET A 268 -6.16 -2.50 14.33
C MET A 268 -6.81 -3.69 13.66
N LYS A 269 -8.14 -3.72 13.70
CA LYS A 269 -8.91 -4.65 12.87
C LYS A 269 -8.86 -4.15 11.44
N CYS A 270 -8.50 -5.04 10.52
CA CYS A 270 -8.37 -4.71 9.10
C CYS A 270 -8.59 -5.97 8.24
N ALA A 271 -8.81 -5.76 6.95
CA ALA A 271 -8.96 -6.83 5.98
C ALA A 271 -7.75 -7.77 6.00
N GLN A 272 -8.01 -9.07 6.02
CA GLN A 272 -6.98 -10.10 6.01
C GLN A 272 -6.77 -10.63 4.60
N GLN A 273 -5.52 -10.77 4.18
CA GLN A 273 -5.16 -11.36 2.90
C GLN A 273 -5.43 -12.87 2.92
N ASP A 274 -5.64 -13.45 1.74
CA ASP A 274 -5.97 -14.86 1.55
C ASP A 274 -4.87 -15.65 0.80
N ASN A 275 -3.72 -15.01 0.60
CA ASN A 275 -2.51 -15.56 -0.03
C ASN A 275 -1.26 -15.19 0.78
N PHE A 276 -0.07 -15.46 0.24
CA PHE A 276 1.20 -15.30 0.95
C PHE A 276 2.04 -14.12 0.44
N ASP A 277 1.55 -13.37 -0.54
CA ASP A 277 2.35 -12.46 -1.35
C ASP A 277 1.76 -11.05 -1.47
N ASP A 278 0.54 -10.82 -0.98
CA ASP A 278 -0.11 -9.51 -1.07
C ASP A 278 0.14 -8.59 0.13
N CYS A 279 0.94 -8.96 1.14
CA CYS A 279 1.14 -8.12 2.33
C CYS A 279 1.59 -6.69 1.98
N GLY A 280 2.53 -6.53 1.04
CA GLY A 280 2.94 -5.22 0.55
C GLY A 280 1.85 -4.48 -0.24
N VAL A 281 1.00 -5.21 -0.96
CA VAL A 281 -0.18 -4.65 -1.65
C VAL A 281 -1.17 -4.12 -0.62
N TYR A 282 -1.43 -4.87 0.46
CA TYR A 282 -2.32 -4.47 1.54
C TYR A 282 -1.78 -3.24 2.29
N VAL A 283 -0.47 -3.13 2.52
CA VAL A 283 0.14 -1.90 3.06
C VAL A 283 -0.21 -0.69 2.20
N ILE A 284 -0.08 -0.80 0.87
CA ILE A 284 -0.47 0.28 -0.05
C ILE A 284 -1.97 0.58 0.05
N MET A 285 -2.83 -0.45 0.00
CA MET A 285 -4.28 -0.27 0.06
C MET A 285 -4.72 0.39 1.37
N PHE A 286 -4.17 -0.03 2.52
CA PHE A 286 -4.44 0.58 3.82
C PHE A 286 -4.00 2.05 3.85
N THR A 287 -2.80 2.36 3.33
CA THR A 287 -2.33 3.74 3.25
C THR A 287 -3.25 4.60 2.38
N CYS A 288 -3.67 4.13 1.19
CA CYS A 288 -4.59 4.87 0.34
C CYS A 288 -5.95 5.12 1.01
N LEU A 289 -6.52 4.11 1.67
CA LEU A 289 -7.76 4.25 2.44
C LEU A 289 -7.62 5.32 3.53
N LEU A 290 -6.59 5.20 4.37
CA LEU A 290 -6.36 6.11 5.47
C LEU A 290 -6.10 7.53 4.97
N VAL A 291 -5.30 7.70 3.91
CA VAL A 291 -5.09 9.01 3.28
C VAL A 291 -6.40 9.59 2.76
N SER A 292 -7.23 8.80 2.06
CA SER A 292 -8.54 9.27 1.59
C SER A 292 -9.45 9.71 2.75
N LEU A 293 -9.50 8.93 3.84
CA LEU A 293 -10.23 9.30 5.05
C LEU A 293 -9.71 10.61 5.64
N LEU A 294 -8.39 10.79 5.70
CA LEU A 294 -7.77 12.01 6.21
C LEU A 294 -8.07 13.23 5.30
N LEU A 295 -8.19 13.04 3.99
CA LEU A 295 -8.47 14.13 3.05
C LEU A 295 -9.96 14.44 2.92
N SER A 296 -10.84 13.59 3.42
CA SER A 296 -12.29 13.80 3.36
C SER A 296 -12.77 15.02 4.15
N GLY A 297 -12.02 15.43 5.19
CA GLY A 297 -12.45 16.47 6.15
C GLY A 297 -13.58 16.03 7.09
N GLU A 298 -14.08 14.79 6.94
CA GLU A 298 -15.17 14.26 7.73
C GLU A 298 -14.66 13.46 8.95
N PRO A 299 -15.48 13.34 10.01
CA PRO A 299 -15.25 12.39 11.08
C PRO A 299 -15.10 10.95 10.58
N THR A 300 -13.90 10.39 10.68
CA THR A 300 -13.55 9.07 10.13
C THR A 300 -12.81 8.19 11.14
N SER A 301 -13.17 6.91 11.21
CA SER A 301 -12.45 5.96 12.06
C SER A 301 -11.20 5.45 11.35
N PHE A 302 -10.12 5.30 12.10
CA PHE A 302 -8.95 4.52 11.68
C PHE A 302 -9.23 3.00 11.69
N ASP A 303 -10.40 2.56 12.18
CA ASP A 303 -10.81 1.16 12.07
C ASP A 303 -11.22 0.80 10.64
N LEU A 304 -10.47 -0.13 10.03
CA LEU A 304 -10.71 -0.63 8.68
C LEU A 304 -11.43 -1.98 8.66
N ALA A 305 -11.99 -2.45 9.79
CA ALA A 305 -12.64 -3.76 9.90
C ALA A 305 -13.78 -3.98 8.90
N ASN A 306 -14.47 -2.91 8.51
CA ASN A 306 -15.64 -2.99 7.63
C ASN A 306 -15.26 -2.91 6.14
N VAL A 307 -13.98 -2.72 5.81
CA VAL A 307 -13.53 -2.64 4.41
C VAL A 307 -13.17 -4.02 3.89
N ARG A 308 -13.77 -4.41 2.76
CA ARG A 308 -13.43 -5.64 2.02
C ARG A 308 -12.38 -5.28 0.96
N LEU A 309 -11.18 -5.80 1.10
CA LEU A 309 -10.07 -5.59 0.16
C LEU A 309 -9.84 -6.80 -0.75
N ASP A 310 -9.23 -6.55 -1.90
CA ASP A 310 -8.89 -7.55 -2.91
C ASP A 310 -7.51 -7.24 -3.49
N GLY A 311 -6.54 -8.10 -3.18
CA GLY A 311 -5.16 -7.88 -3.58
C GLY A 311 -4.95 -7.93 -5.09
N LEU A 312 -5.74 -8.69 -5.86
CA LEU A 312 -5.64 -8.69 -7.33
C LEU A 312 -6.11 -7.34 -7.91
N GLN A 313 -7.19 -6.76 -7.36
CA GLN A 313 -7.61 -5.41 -7.75
C GLN A 313 -6.59 -4.36 -7.30
N GLY A 314 -5.99 -4.52 -6.11
CA GLY A 314 -4.91 -3.66 -5.63
C GLY A 314 -3.71 -3.66 -6.58
N ARG A 315 -3.20 -4.84 -6.93
CA ARG A 315 -2.12 -5.01 -7.92
C ARG A 315 -2.43 -4.35 -9.26
N LEU A 316 -3.64 -4.58 -9.78
CA LEU A 316 -4.09 -3.94 -11.01
C LEU A 316 -4.09 -2.41 -10.90
N SER A 317 -4.63 -1.87 -9.81
CA SER A 317 -4.72 -0.42 -9.61
C SER A 317 -3.34 0.23 -9.50
N ILE A 318 -2.39 -0.44 -8.83
CA ILE A 318 -1.00 0.02 -8.75
C ILE A 318 -0.35 -0.02 -10.14
N MET A 319 -0.53 -1.10 -10.90
CA MET A 319 -0.01 -1.21 -12.27
C MET A 319 -0.60 -0.12 -13.19
N GLU A 320 -1.88 0.20 -13.05
CA GLU A 320 -2.53 1.28 -13.80
C GLU A 320 -1.96 2.64 -13.44
N LEU A 321 -1.72 2.91 -12.15
CA LEU A 321 -1.05 4.14 -11.70
C LEU A 321 0.34 4.26 -12.34
N VAL A 322 1.14 3.19 -12.33
CA VAL A 322 2.46 3.17 -12.98
C VAL A 322 2.34 3.46 -14.48
N HIS A 323 1.41 2.82 -15.18
CA HIS A 323 1.19 3.03 -16.60
C HIS A 323 0.78 4.48 -16.93
N ARG A 324 -0.08 5.09 -16.11
CA ARG A 324 -0.47 6.50 -16.23
C ARG A 324 0.70 7.45 -16.06
N ILE A 325 1.54 7.24 -15.05
CA ILE A 325 2.71 8.07 -14.80
C ILE A 325 3.74 7.90 -15.94
N ALA A 326 4.00 6.66 -16.38
CA ALA A 326 4.94 6.37 -17.46
C ALA A 326 4.52 7.03 -18.78
N THR A 327 3.25 6.91 -19.16
CA THR A 327 2.73 7.47 -20.42
C THR A 327 2.62 9.00 -20.39
N SER A 328 2.28 9.60 -19.25
CA SER A 328 2.25 11.06 -19.10
C SER A 328 3.64 11.68 -19.22
N ALA A 329 4.68 11.00 -18.72
CA ALA A 329 6.06 11.44 -18.83
C ALA A 329 6.58 11.38 -20.28
N ASP A 330 6.22 10.32 -21.02
CA ASP A 330 6.59 10.19 -22.44
C ASP A 330 5.90 11.25 -23.31
N ALA A 331 4.61 11.54 -23.07
CA ALA A 331 3.87 12.60 -23.77
C ALA A 331 4.46 14.01 -23.55
N SER A 332 4.98 14.27 -22.34
CA SER A 332 5.62 15.56 -22.02
C SER A 332 6.93 15.76 -22.79
N LYS A 333 7.67 14.68 -23.09
CA LYS A 333 8.93 14.73 -23.86
C LYS A 333 8.69 14.92 -25.36
N GLU A 334 7.59 14.40 -25.90
CA GLU A 334 7.25 14.55 -27.33
C GLU A 334 6.77 15.96 -27.70
N CYS A 335 6.20 16.72 -26.75
CA CYS A 335 5.79 18.11 -26.98
C CYS A 335 6.95 19.13 -26.96
N GLU A 336 8.14 18.74 -26.48
CA GLU A 336 9.33 19.62 -26.41
C GLU A 336 10.25 19.51 -27.65
N VAL A 337 9.87 18.71 -28.67
CA VAL A 337 10.66 18.46 -29.89
C VAL A 337 10.19 19.27 -31.09
#